data_AF-A0A645JIW2-F1
#
_entry.id   AF-A0A645JIW2-F1
#
_cell.length_a   1.000
_cell.length_b   1.000
_cell.length_c   1.000
_cell.angle_alpha   90.00
_cell.angle_beta   90.00
_cell.angle_gamma   90.00
#
_symmetry.space_group_name_H-M   'P 1'
#
loop_
_entity.id
_entity.type
_entity.pdbx_description
1 polymer ?
#
loop_
_entity_poly.entity_id
_entity_poly.type
_entity_poly.pdbx_seq_one_letter_code
_entity_poly.pdbx_strand_id
1 'polypeptide(L)' 'MARVIQHEYDHLDGIMFVDRISPLRKRMIKSKLANMEKGKVACDYKIKPVR' A
#
# COMPACT_ATOMS: atom_id res chain seq x y z
N MET A 1 1.38 -11.82 15.62
CA MET A 1 0.13 -12.58 15.40
C MET A 1 -1.11 -11.70 15.44
N ALA A 2 -1.35 -10.92 16.50
CA ALA A 2 -2.53 -10.04 16.59
C ALA A 2 -2.69 -9.04 15.42
N ARG A 3 -1.61 -8.44 14.90
CA ARG A 3 -1.67 -7.50 13.76
C ARG A 3 -2.07 -8.15 12.44
N VAL A 4 -1.61 -9.37 12.19
CA VAL A 4 -1.94 -10.11 10.96
C VAL A 4 -3.41 -10.49 10.99
N ILE A 5 -3.87 -11.04 12.13
CA ILE A 5 -5.29 -11.39 12.32
C ILE A 5 -6.19 -10.16 12.17
N GLN A 6 -5.82 -9.02 12.77
CA GLN A 6 -6.58 -7.77 12.60
C GLN A 6 -6.58 -7.27 11.16
N HIS A 7 -5.47 -7.40 10.44
CA HIS A 7 -5.39 -7.00 9.03
C HIS A 7 -6.27 -7.86 8.13
N GLU A 8 -6.29 -9.18 8.34
CA GLU A 8 -7.18 -10.09 7.63
C GLU A 8 -8.66 -9.77 7.93
N TYR A 9 -8.97 -9.42 9.17
CA TYR A 9 -10.33 -9.02 9.55
C TYR A 9 -10.75 -7.69 8.90
N ASP A 10 -9.84 -6.71 8.88
CA ASP A 10 -10.08 -5.42 8.22
C ASP A 10 -10.36 -5.59 6.72
N HIS A 11 -9.69 -6.55 6.05
CA HIS A 11 -9.95 -6.86 4.65
C HIS A 11 -11.34 -7.46 4.41
N LEU A 12 -11.89 -8.22 5.35
CA LEU A 12 -13.27 -8.74 5.26
C LEU A 12 -14.30 -7.60 5.31
N ASP A 13 -14.00 -6.53 6.04
CA ASP A 13 -14.83 -5.32 6.13
C ASP A 13 -14.51 -4.29 5.03
N GLY A 14 -13.60 -4.62 4.10
CA GLY A 14 -13.17 -3.71 3.02
C GLY A 14 -12.34 -2.51 3.50
N ILE A 15 -11.85 -2.54 4.74
CA ILE A 15 -11.02 -1.49 5.33
C ILE A 15 -9.56 -1.80 5.02
N MET A 16 -8.95 -0.97 4.19
CA MET A 16 -7.53 -1.12 3.89
C MET A 16 -6.70 -0.35 4.92
N PHE A 17 -5.49 -0.85 5.24
CA PHE A 17 -4.61 -0.19 6.23
C PHE A 17 -4.35 1.30 5.91
N VAL A 18 -4.42 1.67 4.63
CA VAL A 18 -4.20 3.03 4.11
C VAL A 18 -5.27 4.02 4.59
N ASP A 19 -6.44 3.52 5.01
CA ASP A 19 -7.57 4.34 5.48
C ASP A 19 -7.49 4.66 6.98
N ARG A 20 -6.71 3.88 7.73
CA ARG A 20 -6.39 4.17 9.14
C ARG A 20 -5.21 5.14 9.31
N ILE A 21 -4.58 5.55 8.22
CA ILE A 21 -3.44 6.46 8.23
C ILE A 21 -3.94 7.92 8.20
N SER A 22 -3.28 8.79 8.97
CA SER A 22 -3.61 10.22 8.96
C SER A 22 -3.51 10.82 7.54
N PRO A 23 -4.36 11.80 7.17
CA PRO A 23 -4.41 12.36 5.82
C PRO A 23 -3.06 12.88 5.30
N LEU A 24 -2.25 13.43 6.21
CA LEU A 24 -0.90 13.91 5.89
C LEU A 24 0.04 12.77 5.48
N ARG A 25 0.05 11.67 6.22
CA ARG A 25 0.85 10.49 5.88
C ARG A 25 0.33 9.81 4.62
N LYS A 26 -0.99 9.79 4.40
CA LYS A 26 -1.62 9.29 3.15
C LYS A 26 -1.11 10.05 1.92
N ARG A 27 -0.95 11.38 2.01
CA ARG A 27 -0.35 12.20 0.93
C ARG A 27 1.12 11.85 0.68
N MET A 28 1.92 11.61 1.72
CA MET A 28 3.34 11.27 1.58
C MET A 28 3.55 9.90 0.94
N ILE A 29 2.75 8.89 1.29
CA ILE A 29 2.85 7.55 0.69
C ILE A 29 2.26 7.48 -0.71
N LYS A 30 1.32 8.38 -1.08
CA LYS A 30 0.70 8.41 -2.41
C LYS A 30 1.73 8.60 -3.54
N SER A 31 2.71 9.48 -3.36
CA SER A 31 3.77 9.68 -4.36
C SER A 31 4.66 8.45 -4.50
N LYS A 32 4.99 7.79 -3.39
CA LYS A 32 5.76 6.54 -3.36
C LYS A 32 5.01 5.39 -4.03
N LEU A 33 3.72 5.24 -3.74
CA LEU A 33 2.83 4.24 -4.35
C LEU A 33 2.70 4.47 -5.86
N ALA A 34 2.51 5.72 -6.31
CA ALA A 34 2.43 6.05 -7.73
C ALA A 34 3.76 5.76 -8.48
N ASN A 35 4.91 5.93 -7.82
CA ASN A 35 6.20 5.54 -8.40
C ASN A 35 6.35 4.01 -8.46
N MET A 36 5.85 3.27 -7.46
CA MET A 36 5.82 1.79 -7.47
C MET A 36 4.95 1.26 -8.60
N GLU A 37 3.74 1.82 -8.78
CA GLU A 37 2.81 1.46 -9.86
C GLU A 37 3.44 1.66 -11.25
N LYS A 38 4.18 2.77 -11.42
CA LYS A 38 4.88 3.10 -12.66
C LYS A 38 6.21 2.35 -12.84
N GLY A 39 6.58 1.45 -11.92
CA GLY A 39 7.84 0.71 -11.96
C GLY A 39 9.09 1.58 -11.78
N LYS A 40 8.96 2.82 -11.29
CA LYS A 40 10.06 3.75 -11.01
C LYS A 40 10.66 3.51 -9.61
N VAL A 41 10.90 2.25 -9.28
CA VAL A 41 11.47 1.85 -7.98
C VAL A 41 12.56 0.83 -8.24
N ALA A 42 13.70 1.00 -7.57
CA ALA A 42 14.77 0.01 -7.58
C ALA A 42 14.29 -1.23 -6.82
N CYS A 43 14.12 -2.32 -7.52
CA CYS A 43 13.65 -3.59 -7.00
C CYS A 43 14.39 -4.71 -7.74
N ASP A 44 14.85 -5.71 -6.99
CA ASP A 44 15.65 -6.80 -7.54
C ASP A 44 14.80 -7.83 -8.31
N TYR A 45 13.47 -7.69 -8.27
CA TYR A 45 12.51 -8.56 -8.92
C TYR A 45 11.83 -7.89 -10.11
N LYS A 46 11.45 -8.69 -11.11
CA LYS A 46 10.79 -8.20 -12.32
C LYS A 46 9.41 -7.62 -11.99
N ILE A 47 9.23 -6.32 -12.20
CA ILE A 47 7.93 -5.66 -12.10
C ILE A 47 7.30 -5.55 -13.49
N LYS A 48 6.00 -5.84 -13.59
CA LYS A 48 5.18 -5.43 -14.74
C LYS A 48 4.61 -4.03 -14.44
N PRO A 49 5.09 -2.95 -15.06
CA PRO A 49 4.48 -1.64 -14.89
C PRO A 49 3.05 -1.68 -15.44
N VAL A 50 2.11 -1.09 -14.70
CA VAL A 50 0.73 -0.90 -15.18
C VAL A 50 0.80 0.19 -16.26
N ARG A 51 0.35 -0.15 -17.46
CA ARG A 51 0.43 0.72 -18.65
C ARG A 51 -0.71 1.73 -18.68
#